data_AF-A0A960GB68-F1
#
_entry.id   AF-A0A960GB68-F1
#
_cell.length_a   1.000
_cell.length_b   1.000
_cell.length_c   1.000
_cell.angle_alpha   90.00
_cell.angle_beta   90.00
_cell.angle_gamma   90.00
#
_symmetry.space_group_name_H-M   'P 1'
#
loop_
_entity.id
_entity.type
_entity.pdbx_description
1 polymer ?
#
loop_
_entity_poly.entity_id
_entity_poly.type
_entity_poly.pdbx_seq_one_letter_code
_entity_poly.pdbx_strand_id
1 'polypeptide(L)'
;MTGPGDAVQQEGSVKLTEPFYGPKVGEALAFAADVHAGQRRRGKDEPYLSHLLAVAGLVAHYGGDEEQIIAAVLHDAVEDQGGEAMSDEIGARFGTRVQSIVLDCSDSVAPVGVAKADWRVRKEAYLATLTAPDPNGARLVEASDKLSNLRDIVEDFRTEGVASLERFKGGRDGTLWYYQQIEKLLMPQVPQIAPQFARELREMEAIVAADNVPARPAATP
;
A
#
# COMPACT_ATOMS: atom_id res chain seq x y z
N MET A 1 9.10 -54.23 40.53
CA MET A 1 8.27 -54.02 39.32
C MET A 1 7.28 -52.91 39.63
N THR A 2 7.22 -51.90 38.74
CA THR A 2 6.25 -50.77 38.61
C THR A 2 6.11 -49.82 39.81
N GLY A 3 6.41 -48.52 39.78
CA GLY A 3 6.75 -47.52 38.76
C GLY A 3 6.37 -46.13 39.37
N PRO A 4 7.16 -45.05 39.18
CA PRO A 4 6.89 -43.76 39.81
C PRO A 4 5.82 -42.95 39.06
N GLY A 5 5.28 -41.94 39.73
CA GLY A 5 4.06 -41.23 39.39
C GLY A 5 4.03 -40.52 38.04
N ASP A 6 2.83 -40.47 37.48
CA ASP A 6 2.43 -39.48 36.48
C ASP A 6 1.43 -38.54 37.13
N ALA A 7 1.96 -37.45 37.69
CA ALA A 7 1.18 -36.25 37.90
C ALA A 7 0.85 -35.71 36.51
N VAL A 8 -0.40 -35.91 36.07
CA VAL A 8 -0.94 -35.28 34.88
C VAL A 8 -0.82 -33.78 35.08
N GLN A 9 0.15 -33.17 34.40
CA GLN A 9 0.27 -31.73 34.29
C GLN A 9 -1.01 -31.24 33.62
N GLN A 10 -1.78 -30.42 34.33
CA GLN A 10 -2.86 -29.65 33.73
C GLN A 10 -2.24 -28.80 32.62
N GLU A 11 -2.55 -29.13 31.36
CA GLU A 11 -2.30 -28.26 30.23
C GLU A 11 -2.97 -26.92 30.53
N GLY A 12 -2.13 -25.88 30.68
CA GLY A 12 -2.60 -24.52 30.90
C GLY A 12 -3.49 -24.13 29.73
N SER A 13 -4.77 -23.92 30.02
CA SER A 13 -5.70 -23.27 29.09
C SER A 13 -5.03 -22.01 28.55
N VAL A 14 -4.71 -22.01 27.25
CA VAL A 14 -4.31 -20.81 26.55
C VAL A 14 -5.49 -19.86 26.70
N LYS A 15 -5.37 -18.89 27.61
CA LYS A 15 -6.33 -17.78 27.67
C LYS A 15 -6.27 -17.13 26.30
N LEU A 16 -7.30 -17.34 25.48
CA LEU A 16 -7.53 -16.54 24.29
C LEU A 16 -7.59 -15.10 24.80
N THR A 17 -6.51 -14.36 24.55
CA THR A 17 -6.48 -12.92 24.79
C THR A 17 -7.58 -12.28 23.96
N GLU A 18 -8.05 -11.11 24.38
CA GLU A 18 -8.92 -10.28 23.54
C GLU A 18 -8.39 -10.26 22.10
N PRO A 19 -9.26 -10.43 21.08
CA PRO A 19 -8.82 -10.49 19.71
C PRO A 19 -8.09 -9.19 19.34
N PHE A 20 -6.96 -9.30 18.64
CA PHE A 20 -6.18 -8.14 18.22
C PHE A 20 -7.01 -7.16 17.38
N TYR A 21 -8.00 -7.67 16.63
CA TYR A 21 -8.92 -6.90 15.79
C TYR A 21 -10.36 -7.37 15.99
N GLY A 22 -11.30 -6.44 15.94
CA GLY A 22 -12.72 -6.71 15.98
C GLY A 22 -13.31 -7.21 14.66
N PRO A 23 -14.63 -7.50 14.64
CA PRO A 23 -15.34 -8.03 13.47
C PRO A 23 -15.34 -7.08 12.27
N LYS A 24 -15.14 -5.76 12.51
CA LYS A 24 -15.16 -4.73 11.47
C LYS A 24 -14.08 -4.94 10.41
N VAL A 25 -12.96 -5.58 10.73
CA VAL A 25 -11.94 -5.93 9.72
C VAL A 25 -12.49 -6.89 8.67
N GLY A 26 -13.26 -7.90 9.09
CA GLY A 26 -13.91 -8.83 8.16
C GLY A 26 -14.96 -8.17 7.30
N GLU A 27 -15.75 -7.26 7.89
CA GLU A 27 -16.75 -6.46 7.17
C GLU A 27 -16.10 -5.53 6.13
N ALA A 28 -15.00 -4.88 6.48
CA ALA A 28 -14.23 -4.02 5.58
C ALA A 28 -13.65 -4.81 4.41
N LEU A 29 -13.15 -6.02 4.65
CA LEU A 29 -12.63 -6.90 3.59
C LEU A 29 -13.73 -7.35 2.62
N ALA A 30 -14.89 -7.74 3.14
CA ALA A 30 -16.04 -8.08 2.30
C ALA A 30 -16.47 -6.88 1.45
N PHE A 31 -16.57 -5.70 2.07
CA PHE A 31 -16.92 -4.47 1.38
C PHE A 31 -15.92 -4.11 0.28
N ALA A 32 -14.60 -4.18 0.55
CA ALA A 32 -13.57 -3.93 -0.45
C ALA A 32 -13.62 -4.95 -1.60
N ALA A 33 -13.88 -6.23 -1.30
CA ALA A 33 -14.01 -7.27 -2.32
C ALA A 33 -15.19 -6.99 -3.26
N ASP A 34 -16.32 -6.51 -2.74
CA ASP A 34 -17.48 -6.12 -3.55
C ASP A 34 -17.19 -4.85 -4.38
N VAL A 35 -16.64 -3.81 -3.75
CA VAL A 35 -16.32 -2.52 -4.36
C VAL A 35 -15.30 -2.68 -5.50
N HIS A 36 -14.31 -3.55 -5.34
CA HIS A 36 -13.25 -3.79 -6.33
C HIS A 36 -13.43 -5.10 -7.12
N ALA A 37 -14.62 -5.73 -7.11
CA ALA A 37 -14.86 -7.07 -7.69
C ALA A 37 -14.44 -7.20 -9.17
N GLY A 38 -14.63 -6.12 -9.94
CA GLY A 38 -14.26 -6.06 -11.36
C GLY A 38 -12.88 -5.45 -11.62
N GLN A 39 -12.17 -4.95 -10.61
CA GLN A 39 -10.92 -4.22 -10.80
C GLN A 39 -9.73 -5.17 -10.91
N ARG A 40 -8.79 -4.80 -11.79
CA ARG A 40 -7.50 -5.48 -12.00
C ARG A 40 -6.36 -4.53 -11.69
N ARG A 41 -5.20 -5.09 -11.33
CA ARG A 41 -3.94 -4.33 -11.21
C ARG A 41 -3.58 -3.70 -12.56
N ARG A 42 -2.97 -2.52 -12.52
CA ARG A 42 -2.68 -1.73 -13.72
C ARG A 42 -1.77 -2.51 -14.67
N GLY A 43 -2.29 -2.84 -15.85
CA GLY A 43 -1.54 -3.54 -16.89
C GLY A 43 -1.28 -5.03 -16.59
N LYS A 44 -2.02 -5.64 -15.66
CA LYS A 44 -1.94 -7.06 -15.29
C LYS A 44 -3.34 -7.68 -15.22
N ASP A 45 -3.44 -9.01 -15.31
CA ASP A 45 -4.69 -9.76 -15.07
C ASP A 45 -4.85 -10.20 -13.60
N GLU A 46 -4.10 -9.57 -12.70
CA GLU A 46 -4.18 -9.83 -11.27
C GLU A 46 -5.38 -9.09 -10.63
N PRO A 47 -6.20 -9.76 -9.80
CA PRO A 47 -7.30 -9.10 -9.08
C PRO A 47 -6.79 -7.98 -8.18
N TYR A 48 -7.47 -6.82 -8.17
CA TYR A 48 -7.02 -5.68 -7.35
C TYR A 48 -6.98 -5.98 -5.84
N LEU A 49 -7.84 -6.90 -5.39
CA LEU A 49 -7.91 -7.35 -4.00
C LEU A 49 -6.56 -7.87 -3.47
N SER A 50 -5.68 -8.42 -4.33
CA SER A 50 -4.35 -8.88 -3.89
C SER A 50 -3.51 -7.74 -3.31
N HIS A 51 -3.60 -6.54 -3.90
CA HIS A 51 -2.91 -5.37 -3.41
C HIS A 51 -3.49 -4.88 -2.08
N LEU A 52 -4.82 -4.79 -1.98
CA LEU A 52 -5.48 -4.36 -0.74
C LEU A 52 -5.09 -5.26 0.44
N LEU A 53 -5.04 -6.58 0.20
CA LEU A 53 -4.56 -7.55 1.19
C LEU A 53 -3.07 -7.39 1.51
N ALA A 54 -2.23 -7.08 0.52
CA ALA A 54 -0.81 -6.84 0.73
C ALA A 54 -0.57 -5.59 1.60
N VAL A 55 -1.28 -4.49 1.33
CA VAL A 55 -1.19 -3.25 2.12
C VAL A 55 -1.69 -3.47 3.54
N ALA A 56 -2.85 -4.13 3.72
CA ALA A 56 -3.38 -4.45 5.05
C ALA A 56 -2.43 -5.37 5.85
N GLY A 57 -1.82 -6.36 5.18
CA GLY A 57 -0.82 -7.24 5.78
C GLY A 57 0.43 -6.49 6.23
N LEU A 58 0.89 -5.50 5.44
CA LEU A 58 2.00 -4.62 5.83
C LEU A 58 1.65 -3.77 7.05
N VAL A 59 0.48 -3.12 7.05
CA VAL A 59 0.03 -2.31 8.18
C VAL A 59 -0.06 -3.15 9.45
N ALA A 60 -0.65 -4.35 9.39
CA ALA A 60 -0.72 -5.28 10.51
C ALA A 60 0.69 -5.72 10.97
N HIS A 61 1.57 -6.07 10.03
CA HIS A 61 2.95 -6.49 10.33
C HIS A 61 3.75 -5.40 11.06
N TYR A 62 3.49 -4.14 10.72
CA TYR A 62 4.18 -2.98 11.28
C TYR A 62 3.47 -2.33 12.46
N GLY A 63 2.52 -3.05 13.07
CA GLY A 63 1.89 -2.66 14.34
C GLY A 63 0.76 -1.66 14.20
N GLY A 64 0.11 -1.59 13.04
CA GLY A 64 -1.07 -0.77 12.84
C GLY A 64 -2.26 -1.25 13.68
N ASP A 65 -3.07 -0.28 14.11
CA ASP A 65 -4.31 -0.54 14.84
C ASP A 65 -5.45 -1.02 13.91
N GLU A 66 -6.58 -1.41 14.51
CA GLU A 66 -7.74 -1.94 13.78
C GLU A 66 -8.25 -0.95 12.71
N GLU A 67 -8.36 0.34 13.02
CA GLU A 67 -8.87 1.33 12.08
C GLU A 67 -7.88 1.61 10.95
N GLN A 68 -6.57 1.56 11.22
CA GLN A 68 -5.54 1.64 10.17
C GLN A 68 -5.60 0.42 9.23
N ILE A 69 -5.88 -0.77 9.75
CA ILE A 69 -6.03 -1.98 8.91
C ILE A 69 -7.30 -1.90 8.07
N ILE A 70 -8.41 -1.47 8.67
CA ILE A 70 -9.64 -1.21 7.92
C ILE A 70 -9.38 -0.17 6.83
N ALA A 71 -8.72 0.94 7.15
CA ALA A 71 -8.39 1.98 6.18
C ALA A 71 -7.45 1.46 5.09
N ALA A 72 -6.48 0.60 5.41
CA ALA A 72 -5.60 -0.03 4.44
C ALA A 72 -6.34 -0.89 3.41
N VAL A 73 -7.36 -1.63 3.85
CA VAL A 73 -8.23 -2.41 2.96
C VAL A 73 -9.09 -1.51 2.06
N LEU A 74 -9.37 -0.28 2.50
CA LEU A 74 -10.30 0.65 1.85
C LEU A 74 -9.63 1.85 1.14
N HIS A 75 -8.30 1.96 1.21
CA HIS A 75 -7.59 3.21 0.91
C HIS A 75 -7.83 3.74 -0.52
N ASP A 76 -8.05 2.86 -1.49
CA ASP A 76 -8.33 3.22 -2.88
C ASP A 76 -9.81 3.32 -3.23
N ALA A 77 -10.72 2.92 -2.33
CA ALA A 77 -12.15 2.85 -2.66
C ALA A 77 -12.72 4.22 -3.04
N VAL A 78 -12.30 5.29 -2.35
CA VAL A 78 -12.72 6.67 -2.66
C VAL A 78 -12.18 7.10 -4.02
N GLU A 79 -10.89 6.88 -4.27
CA GLU A 79 -10.23 7.38 -5.49
C GLU A 79 -10.66 6.63 -6.77
N ASP A 80 -10.93 5.32 -6.67
CA ASP A 80 -11.17 4.47 -7.83
C ASP A 80 -12.64 4.10 -8.05
N GLN A 81 -13.50 4.12 -7.02
CA GLN A 81 -14.81 3.47 -7.09
C GLN A 81 -16.01 4.37 -6.78
N GLY A 82 -15.87 5.49 -6.06
CA GLY A 82 -17.07 6.29 -5.76
C GLY A 82 -16.92 7.72 -5.24
N GLY A 83 -15.71 8.27 -5.12
CA GLY A 83 -15.50 9.67 -4.72
C GLY A 83 -16.14 10.01 -3.37
N GLU A 84 -16.72 11.20 -3.25
CA GLU A 84 -17.32 11.71 -2.01
C GLU A 84 -18.38 10.77 -1.41
N ALA A 85 -19.26 10.18 -2.24
CA ALA A 85 -20.29 9.26 -1.76
C ALA A 85 -19.70 8.00 -1.11
N MET A 86 -18.58 7.50 -1.65
CA MET A 86 -17.86 6.38 -1.05
C MET A 86 -17.21 6.77 0.28
N SER A 87 -16.68 7.99 0.38
CA SER A 87 -16.12 8.51 1.63
C SER A 87 -17.18 8.56 2.74
N ASP A 88 -18.36 9.10 2.44
CA ASP A 88 -19.47 9.17 3.39
C ASP A 88 -19.94 7.78 3.83
N GLU A 89 -20.02 6.83 2.90
CA GLU A 89 -20.36 5.44 3.20
C GLU A 89 -19.33 4.77 4.11
N ILE A 90 -18.03 4.99 3.87
CA ILE A 90 -16.95 4.49 4.73
C ILE A 90 -17.08 5.08 6.14
N GLY A 91 -17.33 6.39 6.26
CA GLY A 91 -17.52 7.06 7.55
C GLY A 91 -18.71 6.49 8.33
N ALA A 92 -19.83 6.25 7.65
CA ALA A 92 -21.04 5.68 8.26
C ALA A 92 -20.85 4.23 8.74
N ARG A 93 -20.11 3.41 7.98
CA ARG A 93 -19.92 1.98 8.27
C ARG A 93 -18.80 1.74 9.29
N PHE A 94 -17.66 2.39 9.12
CA PHE A 94 -16.43 2.03 9.80
C PHE A 94 -15.97 3.06 10.84
N GLY A 95 -16.39 4.32 10.70
CA GLY A 95 -16.11 5.40 11.64
C GLY A 95 -15.35 6.56 11.00
N THR A 96 -15.37 7.71 11.68
CA THR A 96 -14.80 8.97 11.16
C THR A 96 -13.29 8.91 11.01
N ARG A 97 -12.57 8.23 11.92
CA ARG A 97 -11.11 8.10 11.81
C ARG A 97 -10.71 7.28 10.59
N VAL A 98 -11.39 6.16 10.32
CA VAL A 98 -11.18 5.37 9.09
C VAL A 98 -11.41 6.24 7.85
N GLN A 99 -12.52 6.97 7.80
CA GLN A 99 -12.81 7.88 6.70
C GLN A 99 -11.70 8.91 6.50
N SER A 100 -11.22 9.54 7.57
CA SER A 100 -10.13 10.51 7.48
C SER A 100 -8.82 9.90 6.97
N ILE A 101 -8.46 8.70 7.42
CA ILE A 101 -7.26 8.01 6.92
C ILE A 101 -7.39 7.69 5.43
N VAL A 102 -8.55 7.20 4.98
CA VAL A 102 -8.79 6.89 3.56
C VAL A 102 -8.70 8.15 2.70
N LEU A 103 -9.24 9.27 3.18
CA LEU A 103 -9.12 10.57 2.50
C LEU A 103 -7.66 11.05 2.45
N ASP A 104 -6.90 10.91 3.52
CA ASP A 104 -5.49 11.28 3.57
C ASP A 104 -4.64 10.45 2.58
N CYS A 105 -5.01 9.18 2.34
CA CYS A 105 -4.34 8.30 1.37
C CYS A 105 -4.66 8.64 -0.09
N SER A 106 -5.75 9.35 -0.34
CA SER A 106 -6.26 9.65 -1.69
C SER A 106 -5.63 10.94 -2.24
N ASP A 107 -5.14 10.93 -3.49
CA ASP A 107 -4.66 12.18 -4.12
C ASP A 107 -5.76 12.91 -4.92
N SER A 108 -6.95 12.30 -5.01
CA SER A 108 -8.12 12.84 -5.67
C SER A 108 -9.41 12.21 -5.15
N VAL A 109 -10.43 13.04 -4.91
CA VAL A 109 -11.82 12.62 -4.65
C VAL A 109 -12.75 12.89 -5.85
N ALA A 110 -12.16 13.13 -7.03
CA ALA A 110 -12.93 13.44 -8.23
C ALA A 110 -13.88 12.28 -8.57
N PRO A 111 -15.14 12.58 -8.94
CA PRO A 111 -16.09 11.53 -9.30
C PRO A 111 -15.59 10.67 -10.46
N VAL A 112 -15.99 9.39 -10.45
CA VAL A 112 -15.65 8.44 -11.52
C VAL A 112 -16.11 9.00 -12.87
N GLY A 113 -15.22 8.99 -13.87
CA GLY A 113 -15.49 9.50 -15.21
C GLY A 113 -15.21 11.00 -15.40
N VAL A 114 -14.87 11.74 -14.33
CA VAL A 114 -14.40 13.12 -14.43
C VAL A 114 -12.89 13.14 -14.63
N ALA A 115 -12.41 13.98 -15.54
CA ALA A 115 -10.98 14.13 -15.79
C ALA A 115 -10.26 14.65 -14.53
N LYS A 116 -9.34 13.85 -13.99
CA LYS A 116 -8.43 14.26 -12.92
C LYS A 116 -7.46 15.33 -13.44
N ALA A 117 -6.97 16.17 -12.55
CA ALA A 117 -5.88 17.08 -12.84
C ALA A 117 -4.62 16.31 -13.32
N ASP A 118 -3.70 17.03 -13.95
CA ASP A 118 -2.43 16.48 -14.42
C ASP A 118 -1.73 15.65 -13.33
N TRP A 119 -1.15 14.53 -13.75
CA TRP A 119 -0.54 13.56 -12.83
C TRP A 119 0.51 14.21 -11.94
N ARG A 120 1.37 15.07 -12.50
CA ARG A 120 2.44 15.71 -11.75
C ARG A 120 1.88 16.67 -10.70
N VAL A 121 0.87 17.46 -11.07
CA VAL A 121 0.18 18.40 -10.18
C VAL A 121 -0.43 17.68 -8.98
N ARG A 122 -1.13 16.55 -9.21
CA ARG A 122 -1.71 15.76 -8.12
C ARG A 122 -0.64 15.17 -7.19
N LYS A 123 0.44 14.62 -7.76
CA LYS A 123 1.53 14.08 -6.95
C LYS A 123 2.26 15.15 -6.15
N GLU A 124 2.49 16.34 -6.70
CA GLU A 124 3.09 17.45 -5.95
C GLU A 124 2.17 17.94 -4.82
N ALA A 125 0.87 18.04 -5.08
CA ALA A 125 -0.12 18.39 -4.04
C ALA A 125 -0.13 17.35 -2.90
N TYR A 126 -0.15 16.07 -3.25
CA TYR A 126 -0.04 14.98 -2.28
C TYR A 126 1.27 15.03 -1.49
N LEU A 127 2.43 15.20 -2.16
CA LEU A 127 3.71 15.31 -1.46
C LEU A 127 3.76 16.51 -0.49
N ALA A 128 3.04 17.61 -0.78
CA ALA A 128 2.94 18.73 0.14
C ALA A 128 2.18 18.36 1.42
N THR A 129 1.14 17.52 1.36
CA THR A 129 0.41 17.05 2.56
C THR A 129 1.30 16.24 3.50
N LEU A 130 2.32 15.56 2.96
CA LEU A 130 3.28 14.79 3.76
C LEU A 130 4.11 15.64 4.72
N THR A 131 4.16 16.96 4.52
CA THR A 131 4.87 17.90 5.40
C THR A 131 4.03 18.37 6.59
N ALA A 132 2.72 18.13 6.55
CA ALA A 132 1.80 18.47 7.63
C ALA A 132 1.77 17.39 8.73
N PRO A 133 1.34 17.73 9.96
CA PRO A 133 1.05 16.75 11.00
C PRO A 133 0.06 15.68 10.51
N ASP A 134 0.20 14.47 11.04
CA ASP A 134 -0.70 13.34 10.78
C ASP A 134 -1.59 13.08 12.02
N PRO A 135 -2.69 13.82 12.20
CA PRO A 135 -3.56 13.65 13.36
C PRO A 135 -4.34 12.32 13.33
N ASN A 136 -4.46 11.68 12.15
CA ASN A 136 -5.29 10.49 11.95
C ASN A 136 -4.48 9.19 12.05
N GLY A 137 -3.16 9.25 11.85
CA GLY A 137 -2.30 8.07 11.77
C GLY A 137 -2.27 7.46 10.36
N ALA A 138 -2.45 8.26 9.31
CA ALA A 138 -2.48 7.79 7.92
C ALA A 138 -1.10 7.38 7.40
N ARG A 139 0.01 7.90 7.95
CA ARG A 139 1.37 7.72 7.39
C ARG A 139 1.77 6.25 7.26
N LEU A 140 1.33 5.40 8.20
CA LEU A 140 1.61 3.96 8.15
C LEU A 140 0.90 3.27 6.97
N VAL A 141 -0.34 3.68 6.68
CA VAL A 141 -1.14 3.15 5.56
C VAL A 141 -0.55 3.63 4.23
N GLU A 142 -0.26 4.93 4.11
CA GLU A 142 0.39 5.52 2.94
C GLU A 142 1.74 4.85 2.65
N ALA A 143 2.57 4.66 3.67
CA ALA A 143 3.89 4.03 3.52
C ALA A 143 3.79 2.56 3.11
N SER A 144 2.78 1.85 3.63
CA SER A 144 2.52 0.45 3.27
C SER A 144 2.03 0.32 1.83
N ASP A 145 1.15 1.21 1.38
CA ASP A 145 0.72 1.30 -0.02
C ASP A 145 1.91 1.57 -0.94
N LYS A 146 2.73 2.59 -0.65
CA LYS A 146 3.89 2.89 -1.49
C LYS A 146 4.91 1.75 -1.49
N LEU A 147 5.13 1.07 -0.38
CA LEU A 147 6.00 -0.11 -0.35
C LEU A 147 5.42 -1.26 -1.20
N SER A 148 4.13 -1.56 -1.09
CA SER A 148 3.48 -2.59 -1.90
C SER A 148 3.60 -2.30 -3.39
N ASN A 149 3.31 -1.07 -3.80
CA ASN A 149 3.41 -0.68 -5.21
C ASN A 149 4.86 -0.67 -5.71
N LEU A 150 5.82 -0.27 -4.88
CA LEU A 150 7.24 -0.30 -5.24
C LEU A 150 7.75 -1.73 -5.45
N ARG A 151 7.33 -2.68 -4.60
CA ARG A 151 7.65 -4.09 -4.77
C ARG A 151 7.10 -4.65 -6.07
N ASP A 152 5.86 -4.34 -6.40
CA ASP A 152 5.26 -4.75 -7.68
C ASP A 152 6.06 -4.20 -8.86
N ILE A 153 6.45 -2.92 -8.82
CA ILE A 153 7.28 -2.30 -9.86
C ILE A 153 8.63 -2.99 -10.00
N VAL A 154 9.31 -3.29 -8.89
CA VAL A 154 10.61 -3.97 -8.90
C VAL A 154 10.48 -5.39 -9.45
N GLU A 155 9.42 -6.11 -9.10
CA GLU A 155 9.14 -7.44 -9.66
C GLU A 155 8.87 -7.36 -11.17
N ASP A 156 8.13 -6.34 -11.61
CA ASP A 156 7.82 -6.13 -13.02
C ASP A 156 9.07 -5.84 -13.86
N PHE A 157 10.11 -5.24 -13.28
CA PHE A 157 11.39 -5.09 -13.98
C PHE A 157 12.05 -6.43 -14.31
N ARG A 158 11.80 -7.48 -13.51
CA ARG A 158 12.40 -8.81 -13.74
C ARG A 158 11.76 -9.53 -14.92
N THR A 159 10.51 -9.19 -15.25
CA THR A 159 9.73 -9.84 -16.31
C THR A 159 9.65 -8.99 -17.58
N GLU A 160 9.43 -7.69 -17.44
CA GLU A 160 9.13 -6.75 -18.52
C GLU A 160 10.24 -5.69 -18.72
N GLY A 161 11.21 -5.59 -17.80
CA GLY A 161 12.24 -4.56 -17.82
C GLY A 161 11.67 -3.16 -17.55
N VAL A 162 12.49 -2.12 -17.79
CA VAL A 162 12.12 -0.72 -17.49
C VAL A 162 10.93 -0.21 -18.32
N ALA A 163 10.65 -0.84 -19.47
CA ALA A 163 9.47 -0.57 -20.29
C ALA A 163 8.15 -0.79 -19.53
N SER A 164 8.15 -1.61 -18.46
CA SER A 164 7.00 -1.76 -17.57
C SER A 164 6.51 -0.43 -16.99
N LEU A 165 7.35 0.60 -16.93
CA LEU A 165 6.97 1.92 -16.43
C LEU A 165 6.09 2.73 -17.40
N GLU A 166 6.02 2.34 -18.67
CA GLU A 166 5.21 3.03 -19.68
C GLU A 166 3.70 2.96 -19.38
N ARG A 167 3.24 1.97 -18.61
CA ARG A 167 1.83 1.87 -18.18
C ARG A 167 1.46 2.90 -17.11
N PHE A 168 2.43 3.52 -16.45
CA PHE A 168 2.20 4.54 -15.43
C PHE A 168 2.24 5.94 -16.05
N LYS A 169 1.38 6.83 -15.55
CA LYS A 169 1.28 8.20 -16.06
C LYS A 169 2.55 9.03 -15.86
N GLY A 170 3.35 8.70 -14.83
CA GLY A 170 4.66 9.33 -14.60
C GLY A 170 5.75 8.82 -15.55
N GLY A 171 5.49 7.76 -16.33
CA GLY A 171 6.52 7.08 -17.13
C GLY A 171 7.71 6.66 -16.28
N ARG A 172 8.88 6.54 -16.91
CA ARG A 172 10.12 6.14 -16.23
C ARG A 172 10.58 7.16 -15.18
N ASP A 173 10.91 8.37 -15.63
CA ASP A 173 11.59 9.35 -14.79
C ASP A 173 10.64 9.98 -13.75
N GLY A 174 9.37 10.17 -14.11
CA GLY A 174 8.38 10.68 -13.17
C GLY A 174 8.06 9.68 -12.07
N THR A 175 7.93 8.39 -12.38
CA THR A 175 7.69 7.36 -11.36
C THR A 175 8.88 7.25 -10.43
N LEU A 176 10.12 7.22 -10.96
CA LEU A 176 11.33 7.22 -10.13
C LEU A 176 11.39 8.45 -9.20
N TRP A 177 11.21 9.65 -9.76
CA TRP A 177 11.16 10.88 -8.97
C TRP A 177 10.15 10.80 -7.82
N TYR A 178 8.96 10.26 -8.10
CA TYR A 178 7.89 10.19 -7.11
C TYR A 178 8.32 9.32 -5.92
N TYR A 179 8.85 8.12 -6.17
CA TYR A 179 9.32 7.25 -5.09
C TYR A 179 10.51 7.82 -4.33
N GLN A 180 11.41 8.58 -4.98
CA GLN A 180 12.46 9.33 -4.30
C GLN A 180 11.90 10.42 -3.38
N GLN A 181 10.82 11.11 -3.78
CA GLN A 181 10.15 12.06 -2.88
C GLN A 181 9.44 11.37 -1.72
N ILE A 182 8.82 10.21 -1.95
CA ILE A 182 8.24 9.39 -0.88
C ILE A 182 9.31 8.96 0.13
N GLU A 183 10.46 8.48 -0.33
CA GLU A 183 11.57 8.14 0.56
C GLU A 183 11.98 9.34 1.43
N LYS A 184 12.09 10.51 0.81
CA LYS A 184 12.53 11.73 1.50
C LYS A 184 11.49 12.26 2.50
N LEU A 185 10.21 12.24 2.15
CA LEU A 185 9.16 12.95 2.88
C LEU A 185 8.36 12.04 3.82
N LEU A 186 8.04 10.82 3.40
CA LEU A 186 7.18 9.90 4.16
C LEU A 186 7.98 8.98 5.07
N MET A 187 9.04 8.35 4.55
CA MET A 187 9.77 7.32 5.31
C MET A 187 10.36 7.78 6.65
N PRO A 188 10.84 9.04 6.83
CA PRO A 188 11.28 9.52 8.14
C PRO A 188 10.19 9.51 9.23
N GLN A 189 8.91 9.52 8.83
CA GLN A 189 7.76 9.49 9.73
C GLN A 189 7.34 8.05 10.08
N VAL A 190 7.84 7.04 9.35
CA VAL A 190 7.48 5.63 9.52
C VAL A 190 8.75 4.76 9.55
N PRO A 191 9.60 4.92 10.59
CA PRO A 191 10.93 4.31 10.65
C PRO A 191 10.93 2.78 10.59
N GLN A 192 9.82 2.13 10.94
CA GLN A 192 9.67 0.69 10.86
C GLN A 192 9.59 0.16 9.42
N ILE A 193 9.05 0.95 8.47
CA ILE A 193 8.95 0.59 7.04
C ILE A 193 10.18 1.05 6.25
N ALA A 194 10.76 2.19 6.64
CA ALA A 194 11.82 2.87 5.89
C ALA A 194 12.96 1.96 5.39
N PRO A 195 13.50 1.00 6.15
CA PRO A 195 14.59 0.14 5.68
C PRO A 195 14.20 -0.78 4.52
N GLN A 196 12.96 -1.29 4.52
CA GLN A 196 12.46 -2.13 3.43
C GLN A 196 12.20 -1.28 2.19
N PHE A 197 11.55 -0.13 2.35
CA PHE A 197 11.33 0.81 1.25
C PHE A 197 12.62 1.24 0.57
N ALA A 198 13.63 1.65 1.34
CA ALA A 198 14.93 2.07 0.82
C ALA A 198 15.66 0.94 0.07
N ARG A 199 15.40 -0.33 0.42
CA ARG A 199 15.96 -1.49 -0.30
C ARG A 199 15.34 -1.61 -1.69
N GLU A 200 14.01 -1.59 -1.76
CA GLU A 200 13.30 -1.70 -3.04
C GLU A 200 13.60 -0.48 -3.95
N LEU A 201 13.69 0.72 -3.37
CA LEU A 201 14.01 1.92 -4.14
C LEU A 201 15.42 1.87 -4.72
N ARG A 202 16.42 1.40 -3.95
CA ARG A 202 17.77 1.20 -4.48
C ARG A 202 17.81 0.18 -5.62
N GLU A 203 16.98 -0.86 -5.56
CA GLU A 203 16.87 -1.84 -6.66
C GLU A 203 16.26 -1.19 -7.91
N MET A 204 15.18 -0.42 -7.76
CA MET A 204 14.61 0.38 -8.84
C MET A 204 15.63 1.36 -9.44
N GLU A 205 16.36 2.10 -8.62
CA GLU A 205 17.40 3.05 -9.05
C GLU A 205 18.52 2.35 -9.83
N ALA A 206 18.99 1.21 -9.34
CA ALA A 206 20.04 0.44 -9.99
C ALA A 206 19.60 -0.08 -11.37
N ILE A 207 18.37 -0.59 -11.47
CA ILE A 207 17.81 -1.10 -12.73
C ILE A 207 17.63 0.04 -13.74
N VAL A 208 17.03 1.16 -13.33
CA VAL A 208 16.85 2.34 -14.19
C VAL A 208 18.19 2.94 -14.62
N ALA A 209 19.21 2.94 -13.75
CA ALA A 209 20.54 3.39 -14.10
C ALA A 209 21.22 2.47 -15.12
N ALA A 210 21.08 1.15 -15.00
CA ALA A 210 21.65 0.18 -15.93
C ALA A 210 21.04 0.29 -17.34
N ASP A 211 19.75 0.58 -17.44
CA ASP A 211 19.03 0.82 -18.70
C ASP A 211 19.55 2.05 -19.48
N ASN A 212 20.19 3.01 -18.80
CA ASN A 212 20.82 4.18 -19.45
C ASN A 212 22.18 3.89 -20.11
N VAL A 213 22.76 2.72 -19.87
CA VAL A 213 24.06 2.36 -20.45
C VAL A 213 23.83 1.83 -21.86
N PRO A 214 24.29 2.50 -22.94
CA PRO A 214 24.13 1.98 -24.28
C PRO A 214 24.80 0.60 -24.38
N ALA A 215 24.12 -0.34 -25.05
CA ALA A 215 24.67 -1.68 -25.28
C ALA A 215 26.08 -1.56 -25.85
N ARG A 216 27.05 -2.17 -25.16
CA ARG A 216 28.45 -2.18 -25.60
C ARG A 216 28.46 -2.69 -27.05
N PRO A 217 29.06 -1.96 -28.01
CA PRO A 217 29.08 -2.41 -29.40
C PRO A 217 29.70 -3.81 -29.43
N ALA A 218 29.03 -4.74 -30.12
CA ALA A 218 29.54 -6.09 -30.31
C ALA A 218 30.98 -5.98 -30.81
N ALA A 219 31.91 -6.67 -30.14
CA ALA A 219 33.28 -6.74 -30.60
C ALA A 219 33.25 -7.39 -32.00
N THR A 220 33.53 -6.60 -33.03
CA THR A 220 33.70 -7.09 -34.39
C THR A 220 34.84 -8.11 -34.38
N PRO A 221 34.66 -9.31 -34.96
CA PRO A 221 35.69 -10.35 -35.01
C PRO A 221 36.92 -9.92 -35.79
#